data_AF-A0A2M8NHL0-F1
#
_entry.id   AF-A0A2M8NHL0-F1
#
_cell.length_a   1.000
_cell.length_b   1.000
_cell.length_c   1.000
_cell.angle_alpha   90.00
_cell.angle_beta   90.00
_cell.angle_gamma   90.00
#
_symmetry.space_group_name_H-M   'P 1'
#
loop_
_entity.id
_entity.type
_entity.pdbx_description
1 polymer ?
#
loop_
_entity_poly.entity_id
_entity_poly.type
_entity_poly.pdbx_seq_one_letter_code
_entity_poly.pdbx_strand_id
1 'polypeptide(L)'
;MGHSAIIIRRRRRRLERRAAAGRQRTLWTGFFAALLLIFVLLPGGIVLGGTALIYSDSADLLPAPQSAPLSIGGGAARFFDTSGTVEVYTARDPLGERRTWVTLDALPAYVVDATLIVEDPDFWSATRSDAFDTLTRLWHNLLIGAPPPDPSITGRLVRNVTAAGLSSPFAQTERPWWALLLDRRTEIAAREIMLVAEANRRYTPAEILEWHLNTNDYGSEAYG
;
A
#
# COMPACT_ATOMS: atom_id res chain seq x y z
N MET A 1 -14.47 -14.56 -79.17
CA MET A 1 -14.42 -13.53 -78.10
C MET A 1 -14.68 -14.05 -76.66
N GLY A 2 -14.99 -15.33 -76.43
CA GLY A 2 -15.33 -15.84 -75.07
C GLY A 2 -14.15 -16.12 -74.11
N HIS A 3 -12.94 -16.41 -74.62
CA HIS A 3 -11.79 -16.81 -73.77
C HIS A 3 -11.20 -15.64 -72.95
N SER A 4 -11.17 -14.42 -73.50
CA SER A 4 -10.65 -13.23 -72.83
C SER A 4 -11.51 -12.81 -71.63
N ALA A 5 -12.84 -12.97 -71.72
CA ALA A 5 -13.77 -12.66 -70.64
C ALA A 5 -13.58 -13.56 -69.40
N ILE A 6 -13.22 -14.83 -69.61
CA ILE A 6 -12.96 -15.81 -68.53
C ILE A 6 -11.66 -15.45 -67.78
N ILE A 7 -10.62 -15.04 -68.50
CA ILE A 7 -9.33 -14.64 -67.91
C ILE A 7 -9.48 -13.36 -67.07
N ILE A 8 -10.22 -12.37 -67.58
CA ILE A 8 -10.50 -11.11 -66.86
C ILE A 8 -11.29 -11.38 -65.58
N ARG A 9 -12.33 -12.24 -65.64
CA ARG A 9 -13.11 -12.65 -64.44
C ARG A 9 -12.26 -13.40 -63.41
N ARG A 10 -11.36 -14.30 -63.84
CA ARG A 10 -10.45 -15.02 -62.92
C ARG A 10 -9.42 -14.10 -62.28
N ARG A 11 -8.86 -13.13 -63.02
CA ARG A 11 -7.91 -12.14 -62.49
C ARG A 11 -8.58 -11.20 -61.50
N ARG A 12 -9.80 -10.74 -61.79
CA ARG A 12 -10.62 -9.91 -60.88
C ARG A 12 -10.95 -10.65 -59.58
N ARG A 13 -11.40 -11.91 -59.63
CA ARG A 13 -11.63 -12.75 -58.44
C ARG A 13 -10.37 -12.99 -57.60
N ARG A 14 -9.19 -13.15 -58.23
CA ARG A 14 -7.91 -13.28 -57.51
C ARG A 14 -7.50 -11.98 -56.81
N LEU A 15 -7.71 -10.83 -57.45
CA LEU A 15 -7.47 -9.51 -56.86
C LEU A 15 -8.45 -9.22 -55.72
N GLU A 16 -9.74 -9.52 -55.89
CA GLU A 16 -10.76 -9.40 -54.85
C GLU A 16 -10.46 -10.31 -53.64
N ARG A 17 -10.03 -11.56 -53.86
CA ARG A 17 -9.60 -12.46 -52.78
C ARG A 17 -8.34 -11.97 -52.06
N ARG A 18 -7.35 -11.43 -52.79
CA ARG A 18 -6.15 -10.83 -52.20
C ARG A 18 -6.46 -9.55 -51.43
N ALA A 19 -7.36 -8.71 -51.94
CA ALA A 19 -7.82 -7.50 -51.27
C ALA A 19 -8.66 -7.82 -50.04
N ALA A 20 -9.52 -8.84 -50.09
CA ALA A 20 -10.28 -9.34 -48.94
C ALA A 20 -9.36 -9.96 -47.89
N ALA A 21 -8.37 -10.77 -48.30
CA ALA A 21 -7.36 -11.33 -47.39
C ALA A 21 -6.47 -10.24 -46.76
N GLY A 22 -6.10 -9.21 -47.54
CA GLY A 22 -5.37 -8.04 -47.03
C GLY A 22 -6.20 -7.24 -46.02
N ARG A 23 -7.46 -6.96 -46.35
CA ARG A 23 -8.41 -6.27 -45.45
C ARG A 23 -8.64 -7.08 -44.17
N GLN A 24 -8.86 -8.37 -44.28
CA GLN A 24 -8.98 -9.27 -43.15
C GLN A 24 -7.71 -9.22 -42.30
N ARG A 25 -6.52 -9.36 -42.88
CA ARG A 25 -5.25 -9.24 -42.15
C ARG A 25 -5.13 -7.91 -41.40
N THR A 26 -5.45 -6.78 -42.04
CA THR A 26 -5.44 -5.45 -41.39
C THR A 26 -6.43 -5.36 -40.22
N LEU A 27 -7.63 -5.92 -40.38
CA LEU A 27 -8.64 -5.96 -39.30
C LEU A 27 -8.16 -6.81 -38.12
N TRP A 28 -7.60 -8.00 -38.37
CA TRP A 28 -7.04 -8.85 -37.32
C TRP A 28 -5.84 -8.20 -36.62
N THR A 29 -4.93 -7.56 -37.37
CA THR A 29 -3.82 -6.82 -36.76
C THR A 29 -4.31 -5.66 -35.91
N GLY A 30 -5.32 -4.92 -36.38
CA GLY A 30 -5.91 -3.83 -35.60
C GLY A 30 -6.61 -4.34 -34.34
N PHE A 31 -7.35 -5.44 -34.43
CA PHE A 31 -7.99 -6.09 -33.30
C PHE A 31 -6.99 -6.53 -32.24
N PHE A 32 -5.93 -7.26 -32.61
CA PHE A 32 -4.90 -7.69 -31.66
C PHE A 32 -4.10 -6.52 -31.09
N ALA A 33 -3.81 -5.49 -31.89
CA ALA A 33 -3.15 -4.28 -31.40
C ALA A 33 -4.02 -3.54 -30.38
N ALA A 34 -5.32 -3.40 -30.63
CA ALA A 34 -6.26 -2.81 -29.69
C ALA A 34 -6.40 -3.65 -28.41
N LEU A 35 -6.46 -4.98 -28.54
CA LEU A 35 -6.51 -5.89 -27.41
C LEU A 35 -5.26 -5.77 -26.54
N LEU A 36 -4.07 -5.72 -27.15
CA LEU A 36 -2.80 -5.51 -26.45
C LEU A 36 -2.77 -4.15 -25.76
N LEU A 37 -3.22 -3.09 -26.43
CA LEU A 37 -3.29 -1.76 -25.85
C LEU A 37 -4.20 -1.74 -24.62
N ILE A 38 -5.38 -2.36 -24.69
CA ILE A 38 -6.29 -2.49 -23.55
C ILE A 38 -5.63 -3.28 -22.43
N PHE A 39 -4.99 -4.40 -22.75
CA PHE A 39 -4.32 -5.26 -21.77
C PHE A 39 -3.19 -4.53 -21.01
N VAL A 40 -2.52 -3.57 -21.65
CA VAL A 40 -1.46 -2.77 -21.02
C VAL A 40 -2.03 -1.55 -20.29
N LEU A 41 -2.92 -0.78 -20.93
CA LEU A 41 -3.41 0.49 -20.40
C LEU A 41 -4.43 0.33 -19.27
N LEU A 42 -5.28 -0.70 -19.33
CA LEU A 42 -6.34 -0.91 -18.35
C LEU A 42 -5.78 -1.15 -16.94
N PRO A 43 -4.86 -2.11 -16.70
CA PRO A 43 -4.27 -2.27 -15.37
C PRO A 43 -3.41 -1.06 -14.98
N GLY A 44 -2.74 -0.40 -15.94
CA GLY A 44 -2.10 0.92 -15.77
C GLY A 44 -3.02 1.96 -15.13
N GLY A 45 -4.18 2.17 -15.74
CA GLY A 45 -5.19 3.11 -15.27
C GLY A 45 -5.80 2.71 -13.93
N ILE A 46 -6.04 1.42 -13.70
CA ILE A 46 -6.56 0.92 -12.42
C ILE A 46 -5.58 1.20 -11.28
N VAL A 47 -4.28 0.88 -11.47
CA VAL A 47 -3.29 1.08 -10.41
C VAL A 47 -3.04 2.56 -10.15
N LEU A 48 -2.94 3.39 -11.19
CA LEU A 48 -2.80 4.84 -11.03
C LEU A 48 -4.02 5.47 -10.34
N GLY A 49 -5.23 5.11 -10.77
CA GLY A 49 -6.47 5.59 -10.14
C GLY A 49 -6.63 5.08 -8.70
N GLY A 50 -6.36 3.80 -8.47
CA GLY A 50 -6.40 3.18 -7.14
C GLY A 50 -5.40 3.80 -6.18
N THR A 51 -4.18 4.10 -6.63
CA THR A 51 -3.14 4.78 -5.83
C THR A 51 -3.64 6.14 -5.35
N ALA A 52 -4.25 6.94 -6.22
CA ALA A 52 -4.79 8.25 -5.84
C ALA A 52 -5.90 8.14 -4.78
N LEU A 53 -6.78 7.14 -4.91
CA LEU A 53 -7.86 6.89 -3.95
C LEU A 53 -7.31 6.46 -2.58
N ILE A 54 -6.38 5.49 -2.57
CA ILE A 54 -5.72 5.02 -1.35
C ILE A 54 -4.97 6.16 -0.66
N TYR A 55 -4.26 6.99 -1.43
CA TYR A 55 -3.56 8.17 -0.92
C TYR A 55 -4.54 9.14 -0.25
N SER A 56 -5.64 9.50 -0.92
CA SER A 56 -6.62 10.44 -0.37
C SER A 56 -7.27 9.96 0.93
N ASP A 57 -7.39 8.64 1.11
CA ASP A 57 -7.97 8.04 2.31
C ASP A 57 -6.94 7.82 3.43
N SER A 58 -5.67 7.61 3.08
CA SER A 58 -4.62 7.20 4.02
C SER A 58 -3.67 8.32 4.43
N ALA A 59 -3.58 9.41 3.66
CA ALA A 59 -2.59 10.47 3.89
C ALA A 59 -2.71 11.11 5.28
N ASP A 60 -3.92 11.15 5.86
CA ASP A 60 -4.17 11.78 7.16
C ASP A 60 -4.15 10.78 8.33
N LEU A 61 -3.88 9.50 8.07
CA LEU A 61 -3.82 8.46 9.12
C LEU A 61 -2.51 8.46 9.90
N LEU A 62 -1.45 9.09 9.38
CA LEU A 62 -0.20 9.26 10.12
C LEU A 62 -0.34 10.43 11.11
N PRO A 63 -0.33 10.18 12.44
CA PRO A 63 -0.22 11.25 13.41
C PRO A 63 1.16 11.94 13.30
N ALA A 64 1.31 13.13 13.89
CA ALA A 64 2.64 13.72 14.04
C ALA A 64 3.43 12.95 15.12
N PRO A 65 4.77 12.84 15.05
CA PRO A 65 5.55 11.95 15.92
C PRO A 65 5.33 12.23 17.41
N GLN A 66 5.27 13.51 17.78
CA GLN A 66 5.10 13.97 19.16
C GLN A 66 3.63 14.18 19.57
N SER A 67 2.71 14.20 18.61
CA SER A 67 1.26 14.26 18.87
C SER A 67 0.61 12.89 18.82
N ALA A 68 1.31 11.88 18.28
CA ALA A 68 0.97 10.49 18.42
C ALA A 68 0.95 10.23 19.92
N PRO A 69 -0.20 9.83 20.48
CA PRO A 69 -0.23 9.54 21.89
C PRO A 69 0.83 8.46 22.14
N LEU A 70 1.78 8.72 23.04
CA LEU A 70 2.89 7.81 23.42
C LEU A 70 2.39 6.40 23.77
N SER A 71 1.09 6.29 24.05
CA SER A 71 0.34 5.06 23.98
C SER A 71 0.08 4.64 22.51
N ILE A 72 0.90 3.72 22.02
CA ILE A 72 0.40 2.71 21.10
C ILE A 72 -0.87 2.13 21.75
N GLY A 73 -2.05 2.38 21.16
CA GLY A 73 -3.32 2.01 21.78
C GLY A 73 -3.82 2.96 22.88
N GLY A 74 -3.67 4.27 22.73
CA GLY A 74 -4.06 5.31 23.71
C GLY A 74 -5.50 5.45 24.16
N GLY A 75 -6.38 4.55 23.72
CA GLY A 75 -7.61 4.30 24.44
C GLY A 75 -7.38 3.12 25.37
N ALA A 76 -7.70 3.28 26.65
CA ALA A 76 -7.94 2.12 27.48
C ALA A 76 -8.91 1.17 26.73
N ALA A 77 -8.58 -0.12 26.62
CA ALA A 77 -9.42 -1.05 25.88
C ALA A 77 -10.76 -1.15 26.63
N ARG A 78 -11.83 -0.66 26.00
CA ARG A 78 -13.16 -0.59 26.59
C ARG A 78 -13.95 -1.81 26.14
N PHE A 79 -14.44 -2.56 27.11
CA PHE A 79 -15.29 -3.71 26.91
C PHE A 79 -16.72 -3.26 27.19
N PHE A 80 -17.60 -3.49 26.22
CA PHE A 80 -19.01 -3.18 26.32
C PHE A 80 -19.84 -4.45 26.51
N ASP A 81 -21.06 -4.32 27.01
CA ASP A 81 -22.01 -5.41 27.05
C ASP A 81 -22.44 -5.86 25.62
N THR A 82 -23.26 -6.89 25.52
CA THR A 82 -23.74 -7.40 24.22
C THR A 82 -24.58 -6.39 23.43
N SER A 83 -25.07 -5.33 24.06
CA SER A 83 -25.79 -4.24 23.38
C SER A 83 -24.84 -3.18 22.81
N GLY A 84 -23.55 -3.23 23.16
CA GLY A 84 -22.54 -2.24 22.76
C GLY A 84 -22.71 -0.87 23.41
N THR A 85 -23.67 -0.72 24.34
CA THR A 85 -24.08 0.59 24.88
C THR A 85 -23.52 0.83 26.29
N VAL A 86 -23.41 -0.22 27.10
CA VAL A 86 -22.93 -0.10 28.48
C VAL A 86 -21.47 -0.54 28.56
N GLU A 87 -20.59 0.35 29.02
CA GLU A 87 -19.19 0.06 29.30
C GLU A 87 -19.09 -0.81 30.58
N VAL A 88 -18.57 -2.03 30.43
CA VAL A 88 -18.43 -3.02 31.52
C VAL A 88 -17.06 -2.94 32.16
N TYR A 89 -16.01 -2.71 31.37
CA TYR A 89 -14.63 -2.68 31.85
C TYR A 89 -13.75 -1.83 30.93
N THR A 90 -12.74 -1.20 31.52
CA THR A 90 -11.78 -0.35 30.81
C THR A 90 -10.37 -0.75 31.24
N ALA A 91 -9.67 -1.48 30.38
CA ALA A 91 -8.29 -1.90 30.59
C ALA A 91 -7.37 -0.72 30.27
N ARG A 92 -6.82 -0.07 31.30
CA ARG A 92 -5.90 1.06 31.15
C ARG A 92 -4.46 0.55 31.25
N ASP A 93 -3.60 1.03 30.36
CA ASP A 93 -2.16 0.79 30.46
C ASP A 93 -1.61 1.38 31.78
N PRO A 94 -1.08 0.54 32.70
CA PRO A 94 -0.55 1.01 33.98
C PRO A 94 0.73 1.87 33.84
N LEU A 95 1.39 1.82 32.68
CA LEU A 95 2.57 2.62 32.35
C LEU A 95 2.27 3.81 31.42
N GLY A 96 1.05 3.90 30.86
CA GLY A 96 0.69 4.91 29.86
C GLY A 96 0.91 6.35 30.32
N GLU A 97 0.74 6.62 31.63
CA GLU A 97 0.98 7.94 32.24
C GLU A 97 2.46 8.20 32.59
N ARG A 98 3.33 7.18 32.52
CA ARG A 98 4.77 7.26 32.86
C ARG A 98 5.69 7.30 31.64
N ARG A 99 5.15 7.12 30.43
CA ARG A 99 5.94 7.19 29.19
C ARG A 99 6.41 8.62 28.98
N THR A 100 7.72 8.78 28.75
CA THR A 100 8.34 10.06 28.42
C THR A 100 9.02 9.91 27.08
N TRP A 101 8.80 10.87 26.17
CA TRP A 101 9.49 10.88 24.89
C TRP A 101 10.99 11.10 25.11
N VAL A 102 11.82 10.20 24.59
CA VAL A 102 13.27 10.28 24.64
C VAL A 102 13.81 10.63 23.26
N THR A 103 14.61 11.68 23.17
CA THR A 103 15.26 12.08 21.92
C THR A 103 16.46 11.19 21.61
N LEU A 104 16.82 11.02 20.33
CA LEU A 104 17.98 10.22 19.94
C LEU A 104 19.29 10.71 20.60
N ASP A 105 19.45 12.03 20.73
CA ASP A 105 20.63 12.65 21.36
C ASP A 105 20.74 12.34 22.86
N ALA A 106 19.63 11.97 23.52
CA ALA A 106 19.64 11.58 24.92
C ALA A 106 20.02 10.10 25.12
N LEU A 107 19.99 9.30 24.05
CA LEU A 107 20.34 7.89 24.11
C LEU A 107 21.86 7.69 23.90
N PRO A 108 22.48 6.74 24.60
CA PRO A 108 23.83 6.31 24.25
C PRO A 108 23.88 5.76 22.82
N ALA A 109 24.91 6.14 22.06
CA ALA A 109 25.06 5.75 20.65
C ALA A 109 24.96 4.23 20.43
N TYR A 110 25.48 3.42 21.35
CA TYR A 110 25.43 1.97 21.25
C TYR A 110 24.00 1.39 21.27
N VAL A 111 23.03 2.10 21.86
CA VAL A 111 21.61 1.67 21.85
C VAL A 111 21.08 1.78 20.44
N VAL A 112 21.30 2.92 19.80
CA VAL A 112 20.90 3.18 18.42
C VAL A 112 21.58 2.18 17.48
N ASP A 113 22.90 2.01 17.60
CA ASP A 113 23.67 1.09 16.76
C ASP A 113 23.21 -0.36 16.92
N ALA A 114 22.99 -0.82 18.17
CA ALA A 114 22.52 -2.17 18.43
C ALA A 114 21.13 -2.42 17.85
N THR A 115 20.21 -1.47 17.98
CA THR A 115 18.88 -1.56 17.37
C THR A 115 18.99 -1.69 15.86
N LEU A 116 19.77 -0.83 15.21
CA LEU A 116 19.93 -0.85 13.75
C LEU A 116 20.54 -2.16 13.25
N ILE A 117 21.59 -2.66 13.90
CA ILE A 117 22.24 -3.93 13.52
C ILE A 117 21.27 -5.12 13.57
N VAL A 118 20.33 -5.12 14.51
CA VAL A 118 19.35 -6.21 14.67
C VAL A 118 18.13 -6.01 13.76
N GLU A 119 17.65 -4.79 13.66
CA GLU A 119 16.35 -4.49 13.08
C GLU A 119 16.40 -4.08 11.61
N ASP A 120 17.36 -3.23 11.22
CA ASP A 120 17.48 -2.66 9.88
C ASP A 120 18.90 -2.10 9.67
N PRO A 121 19.89 -2.98 9.35
CA PRO A 121 21.31 -2.60 9.33
C PRO A 121 21.64 -1.51 8.31
N ASP A 122 20.87 -1.47 7.23
CA ASP A 122 21.09 -0.55 6.12
C ASP A 122 20.29 0.75 6.28
N PHE A 123 19.52 0.94 7.36
CA PHE A 123 18.54 2.04 7.54
C PHE A 123 19.04 3.43 7.10
N TRP A 124 20.27 3.80 7.46
CA TRP A 124 20.84 5.11 7.10
C TRP A 124 21.22 5.24 5.62
N SER A 125 21.54 4.12 4.98
CA SER A 125 22.03 4.06 3.60
C SER A 125 20.98 3.58 2.60
N ALA A 126 19.90 2.97 3.09
CA ALA A 126 18.83 2.43 2.30
C ALA A 126 18.13 3.55 1.53
N THR A 127 17.83 3.28 0.26
CA THR A 127 17.01 4.20 -0.53
C THR A 127 15.60 4.15 0.01
N ARG A 128 15.10 5.28 0.52
CA ARG A 128 13.70 5.42 0.94
C ARG A 128 12.77 5.11 -0.22
N SER A 129 11.65 4.46 0.06
CA SER A 129 10.63 4.18 -0.97
C SER A 129 10.27 5.46 -1.71
N ASP A 130 10.52 5.46 -3.01
CA ASP A 130 10.12 6.53 -3.90
C ASP A 130 8.72 6.26 -4.48
N ALA A 131 8.23 7.20 -5.28
CA ALA A 131 6.92 7.06 -5.91
C ALA A 131 6.83 5.85 -6.86
N PHE A 132 7.95 5.45 -7.48
CA PHE A 132 8.00 4.33 -8.40
C PHE A 132 7.97 2.98 -7.66
N ASP A 133 8.71 2.84 -6.56
CA ASP A 133 8.67 1.69 -5.66
C ASP A 133 7.26 1.52 -5.09
N THR A 134 6.66 2.61 -4.62
CA THR A 134 5.29 2.62 -4.08
C THR A 134 4.29 2.14 -5.12
N LEU A 135 4.36 2.69 -6.34
CA LEU A 135 3.48 2.29 -7.45
C LEU A 135 3.68 0.81 -7.81
N THR A 136 4.92 0.34 -7.85
CA THR A 136 5.27 -1.05 -8.19
C THR A 136 4.76 -2.03 -7.12
N ARG A 137 4.88 -1.67 -5.84
CA ARG A 137 4.35 -2.47 -4.73
C ARG A 137 2.83 -2.48 -4.72
N LEU A 138 2.17 -1.36 -5.02
CA LEU A 138 0.71 -1.31 -5.18
C LEU A 138 0.24 -2.13 -6.39
N TRP A 139 0.96 -2.08 -7.50
CA TRP A 139 0.70 -2.92 -8.67
C TRP A 139 0.74 -4.41 -8.30
N HIS A 140 1.80 -4.82 -7.62
CA HIS A 140 1.93 -6.19 -7.12
C HIS A 140 0.79 -6.55 -6.17
N ASN A 141 0.48 -5.68 -5.21
CA ASN A 141 -0.61 -5.87 -4.25
C ASN A 141 -1.97 -6.08 -4.94
N LEU A 142 -2.30 -5.25 -5.93
CA LEU A 142 -3.62 -5.25 -6.57
C LEU A 142 -3.80 -6.37 -7.60
N LEU A 143 -2.74 -6.76 -8.33
CA LEU A 143 -2.85 -7.74 -9.43
C LEU A 143 -2.37 -9.14 -9.08
N ILE A 144 -1.44 -9.26 -8.13
CA ILE A 144 -0.83 -10.55 -7.73
C ILE A 144 -1.32 -10.94 -6.33
N GLY A 145 -1.38 -9.97 -5.42
CA GLY A 145 -1.87 -10.12 -4.06
C GLY A 145 -0.95 -9.49 -3.02
N ALA A 146 -1.42 -9.44 -1.78
CA ALA A 146 -0.73 -8.76 -0.70
C ALA A 146 0.72 -9.25 -0.50
N PRO A 147 1.73 -8.35 -0.63
CA PRO A 147 3.11 -8.69 -0.34
C PRO A 147 3.31 -9.00 1.15
N PRO A 148 4.46 -9.55 1.54
CA PRO A 148 4.89 -9.57 2.94
C PRO A 148 4.92 -8.14 3.52
N PRO A 149 4.69 -7.99 4.85
CA PRO A 149 4.83 -6.71 5.52
C PRO A 149 6.21 -6.09 5.29
N ASP A 150 6.29 -4.77 5.28
CA ASP A 150 7.56 -4.08 5.07
C ASP A 150 8.52 -4.36 6.25
N PRO A 151 9.71 -4.94 6.00
CA PRO A 151 10.62 -5.33 7.07
C PRO A 151 11.37 -4.14 7.68
N SER A 152 11.38 -2.98 7.03
CA SER A 152 12.11 -1.79 7.49
C SER A 152 11.58 -1.27 8.83
N ILE A 153 12.40 -0.46 9.50
CA ILE A 153 11.97 0.30 10.68
C ILE A 153 10.74 1.17 10.36
N THR A 154 10.69 1.83 9.20
CA THR A 154 9.51 2.61 8.77
C THR A 154 8.26 1.73 8.66
N GLY A 155 8.40 0.53 8.10
CA GLY A 155 7.33 -0.46 8.02
C GLY A 155 6.78 -0.87 9.38
N ARG A 156 7.67 -1.22 10.31
CA ARG A 156 7.31 -1.54 11.70
C ARG A 156 6.64 -0.37 12.40
N LEU A 157 7.22 0.83 12.30
CA LEU A 157 6.66 2.05 12.87
C LEU A 157 5.22 2.28 12.39
N VAL A 158 5.00 2.26 11.07
CA VAL A 158 3.67 2.44 10.48
C VAL A 158 2.69 1.43 11.07
N ARG A 159 3.07 0.15 11.16
CA ARG A 159 2.19 -0.86 11.76
C ARG A 159 1.93 -0.58 13.24
N ASN A 160 2.93 -0.21 14.04
CA ASN A 160 2.72 0.05 15.46
C ASN A 160 1.77 1.24 15.69
N VAL A 161 1.98 2.35 14.97
CA VAL A 161 1.21 3.58 15.18
C VAL A 161 -0.18 3.52 14.56
N THR A 162 -0.37 2.70 13.51
CA THR A 162 -1.64 2.60 12.80
C THR A 162 -2.39 1.29 13.03
N ALA A 163 -1.83 0.26 13.67
CA ALA A 163 -2.51 -1.04 13.89
C ALA A 163 -3.84 -0.91 14.65
N ALA A 164 -3.97 0.10 15.52
CA ALA A 164 -5.24 0.43 16.17
C ALA A 164 -6.34 0.87 15.18
N GLY A 165 -5.98 1.42 14.01
CA GLY A 165 -6.90 1.86 12.96
C GLY A 165 -6.93 0.95 11.72
N LEU A 166 -5.79 0.44 11.26
CA LEU A 166 -5.70 -0.41 10.06
C LEU A 166 -6.35 -1.77 10.25
N SER A 167 -6.28 -2.37 11.45
CA SER A 167 -6.69 -3.76 11.69
C SER A 167 -7.98 -3.90 12.49
N SER A 168 -8.51 -2.82 13.08
CA SER A 168 -9.69 -2.89 13.96
C SER A 168 -10.94 -3.37 13.21
N PRO A 169 -11.53 -4.52 13.59
CA PRO A 169 -12.84 -4.96 13.08
C PRO A 169 -13.98 -4.03 13.50
N PHE A 170 -13.72 -3.19 14.52
CA PHE A 170 -14.68 -2.30 15.18
C PHE A 170 -14.47 -0.83 14.84
N ALA A 171 -13.51 -0.50 13.97
CA ALA A 171 -13.43 0.82 13.38
C ALA A 171 -14.70 0.99 12.52
N GLN A 172 -15.74 1.55 13.14
CA GLN A 172 -17.03 1.91 12.54
C GLN A 172 -16.91 3.02 11.48
N THR A 173 -15.69 3.34 11.05
CA THR A 173 -15.49 4.21 9.90
C THR A 173 -15.99 3.46 8.68
N GLU A 174 -16.94 4.07 7.97
CA GLU A 174 -17.45 3.58 6.70
C GLU A 174 -16.27 3.19 5.81
N ARG A 175 -16.13 1.89 5.51
CA ARG A 175 -15.05 1.43 4.62
C ARG A 175 -15.22 2.16 3.29
N PRO A 176 -14.16 2.79 2.76
CA PRO A 176 -14.28 3.47 1.49
C PRO A 176 -14.67 2.45 0.42
N TRP A 177 -15.45 2.87 -0.57
CA TRP A 177 -16.02 1.96 -1.58
C TRP A 177 -14.95 1.12 -2.31
N TRP A 178 -13.73 1.65 -2.46
CA TRP A 178 -12.62 0.93 -3.09
C TRP A 178 -12.14 -0.24 -2.24
N ALA A 179 -12.19 -0.13 -0.91
CA ALA A 179 -11.79 -1.19 0.00
C ALA A 179 -12.76 -2.36 -0.05
N LEU A 180 -14.01 -2.14 -0.45
CA LEU A 180 -15.00 -3.21 -0.69
C LEU A 180 -14.65 -4.06 -1.91
N LEU A 181 -13.81 -3.56 -2.82
CA LEU A 181 -13.34 -4.29 -4.00
C LEU A 181 -12.13 -5.19 -3.71
N LEU A 182 -11.53 -5.05 -2.53
CA LEU A 182 -10.33 -5.78 -2.12
C LEU A 182 -10.67 -6.73 -0.96
N ASP A 183 -9.98 -7.86 -0.92
CA ASP A 183 -9.97 -8.65 0.31
C ASP A 183 -9.24 -7.87 1.42
N ARG A 184 -9.51 -8.27 2.66
CA ARG A 184 -9.03 -7.55 3.84
C ARG A 184 -7.50 -7.45 3.90
N ARG A 185 -6.79 -8.50 3.46
CA ARG A 185 -5.33 -8.55 3.52
C ARG A 185 -4.72 -7.60 2.49
N THR A 186 -5.27 -7.58 1.27
CA THR A 186 -4.87 -6.68 0.19
C THR A 186 -5.16 -5.21 0.52
N GLU A 187 -6.26 -4.93 1.22
CA GLU A 187 -6.55 -3.59 1.74
C GLU A 187 -5.49 -3.13 2.76
N ILE A 188 -5.20 -3.96 3.78
CA ILE A 188 -4.21 -3.61 4.83
C ILE A 188 -2.85 -3.34 4.18
N ALA A 189 -2.42 -4.21 3.27
CA ALA A 189 -1.15 -4.05 2.58
C ALA A 189 -1.11 -2.79 1.70
N ALA A 190 -2.21 -2.46 1.00
CA ALA A 190 -2.31 -1.22 0.23
C ALA A 190 -2.12 0.02 1.11
N ARG A 191 -2.79 0.05 2.26
CA ARG A 191 -2.68 1.15 3.23
C ARG A 191 -1.27 1.22 3.82
N GLU A 192 -0.68 0.09 4.22
CA GLU A 192 0.69 0.02 4.74
C GLU A 192 1.71 0.56 3.73
N ILE A 193 1.65 0.12 2.46
CA ILE A 193 2.53 0.61 1.39
C ILE A 193 2.44 2.13 1.26
N MET A 194 1.22 2.67 1.27
CA MET A 194 0.99 4.12 1.17
C MET A 194 1.53 4.88 2.39
N LEU A 195 1.28 4.37 3.59
CA LEU A 195 1.71 5.00 4.84
C LEU A 195 3.24 4.96 4.99
N VAL A 196 3.91 3.90 4.55
CA VAL A 196 5.38 3.83 4.52
C VAL A 196 5.95 4.88 3.56
N ALA A 197 5.35 5.01 2.37
CA ALA A 197 5.74 6.03 1.41
C ALA A 197 5.56 7.45 1.98
N GLU A 198 4.43 7.69 2.64
CA GLU A 198 4.12 8.99 3.21
C GLU A 198 4.99 9.32 4.44
N ALA A 199 5.31 8.33 5.28
CA ALA A 199 6.25 8.50 6.39
C ALA A 199 7.65 8.85 5.90
N ASN A 200 8.15 8.13 4.89
CA ASN A 200 9.43 8.42 4.25
C ASN A 200 9.47 9.80 3.57
N ARG A 201 8.32 10.30 3.10
CA ARG A 201 8.17 11.63 2.49
C ARG A 201 8.12 12.75 3.52
N ARG A 202 7.41 12.55 4.64
CA ARG A 202 7.17 13.58 5.66
C ARG A 202 8.31 13.72 6.66
N TYR A 203 8.96 12.60 7.02
CA TYR A 203 9.90 12.56 8.13
C TYR A 203 11.31 12.17 7.69
N THR A 204 12.28 12.69 8.43
CA THR A 204 13.70 12.33 8.30
C THR A 204 13.95 10.94 8.91
N PRO A 205 15.04 10.24 8.50
CA PRO A 205 15.38 8.96 9.11
C PRO A 205 15.60 9.05 10.64
N ALA A 206 16.14 10.17 11.13
CA ALA A 206 16.28 10.41 12.56
C ALA A 206 14.92 10.51 13.27
N GLU A 207 13.97 11.27 12.72
CA GLU A 207 12.61 11.35 13.30
C GLU A 207 11.88 10.01 13.27
N ILE A 208 12.02 9.24 12.18
CA ILE A 208 11.44 7.89 12.07
C ILE A 208 12.03 6.96 13.12
N LEU A 209 13.35 6.99 13.31
CA LEU A 209 14.03 6.13 14.27
C LEU A 209 13.70 6.52 15.71
N GLU A 210 13.70 7.82 16.01
CA GLU A 210 13.29 8.34 17.32
C GLU A 210 11.86 7.90 17.63
N TRP A 211 10.96 8.07 16.67
CA TRP A 211 9.57 7.68 16.85
C TRP A 211 9.42 6.17 16.99
N HIS A 212 10.13 5.38 16.19
CA HIS A 212 10.13 3.93 16.28
C HIS A 212 10.55 3.47 17.67
N LEU A 213 11.67 3.96 18.20
CA LEU A 213 12.12 3.59 19.55
C LEU A 213 11.02 3.88 20.57
N ASN A 214 10.53 5.12 20.62
CA ASN A 214 9.48 5.56 21.54
C ASN A 214 8.12 4.85 21.38
N THR A 215 7.92 4.11 20.29
CA THR A 215 6.67 3.39 19.99
C THR A 215 6.92 1.94 19.56
N ASN A 216 8.04 1.34 19.96
CA ASN A 216 8.25 -0.09 19.75
C ASN A 216 7.69 -0.87 20.94
N ASP A 217 7.26 -2.12 20.70
CA ASP A 217 6.88 -3.06 21.76
C ASP A 217 8.07 -3.96 22.09
N TYR A 218 8.61 -3.80 23.30
CA TYR A 218 9.74 -4.61 23.80
C TYR A 218 9.26 -5.81 24.62
N GLY A 219 7.94 -6.04 24.70
CA GLY A 219 7.30 -7.09 25.47
C GLY A 219 7.07 -6.71 26.93
N SER A 220 6.30 -7.53 27.64
CA SER A 220 6.02 -7.35 29.08
C SER A 220 5.47 -5.96 29.44
N GLU A 221 4.63 -5.39 28.57
CA GLU A 221 4.06 -4.04 28.71
C GLU A 221 5.10 -2.91 28.65
N ALA A 222 6.36 -3.21 28.28
CA ALA A 222 7.38 -2.21 27.99
C ALA A 222 7.26 -1.75 26.54
N TYR A 223 6.93 -0.48 26.38
CA TYR A 223 6.85 0.18 25.09
C TYR A 223 7.66 1.47 25.14
N GLY A 224 8.47 1.74 24.11
CA GLY A 224 9.43 2.84 24.09
C GLY A 224 10.89 2.41 24.27
#